data_AF-A0A7Y5J696-F1
#
_entry.id   AF-A0A7Y5J696-F1
#
_cell.length_a   1.000
_cell.length_b   1.000
_cell.length_c   1.000
_cell.angle_alpha   90.00
_cell.angle_beta   90.00
_cell.angle_gamma   90.00
#
_symmetry.space_group_name_H-M   'P 1'
#
loop_
_entity.id
_entity.type
_entity.pdbx_description
1 polymer ?
#
loop_
_entity_poly.entity_id
_entity_poly.type
_entity_poly.pdbx_seq_one_letter_code
_entity_poly.pdbx_strand_id
1 'polypeptide(L)' 'MHTSFFPDGHLFNDRYIVQIALKEARIIITKDSDFLDHFLTKGAPHKFCFLNSATLTMLS' A
#
# COMPACT_ATOMS: atom_id res chain seq x y z
N MET A 1 -9.02 -6.09 -4.11
CA MET A 1 -9.31 -6.41 -2.70
C MET A 1 -9.25 -5.11 -1.92
N HIS A 2 -10.35 -4.70 -1.27
CA HIS A 2 -10.41 -3.50 -0.43
C HIS A 2 -10.30 -3.93 1.04
N THR A 3 -9.60 -3.16 1.89
CA THR A 3 -9.39 -3.50 3.31
C THR A 3 -10.70 -3.67 4.08
N SER A 4 -11.76 -2.98 3.66
CA SER A 4 -13.12 -3.11 4.21
C SER A 4 -13.84 -4.43 3.93
N PHE A 5 -13.32 -5.29 3.04
CA PHE A 5 -13.86 -6.64 2.84
C PHE A 5 -13.32 -7.65 3.85
N PHE A 6 -12.39 -7.23 4.72
CA PHE A 6 -11.93 -8.07 5.82
C PHE A 6 -12.74 -7.76 7.09
N PRO A 7 -13.19 -8.80 7.82
CA PRO A 7 -13.93 -8.62 9.07
C PRO A 7 -13.15 -7.78 10.10
N ASP A 8 -11.82 -7.79 9.99
CA ASP A 8 -10.89 -7.05 10.84
C ASP A 8 -10.19 -5.90 10.09
N GLY A 9 -10.89 -5.21 9.18
CA GLY A 9 -10.30 -4.17 8.33
C GLY A 9 -9.58 -3.02 9.09
N HIS A 10 -9.85 -2.84 10.39
CA HIS A 10 -9.16 -1.90 11.28
C HIS A 10 -7.89 -2.48 11.95
N LEU A 11 -7.71 -3.81 11.94
CA LEU A 11 -6.50 -4.51 12.40
C LEU A 11 -5.52 -4.80 11.25
N PHE A 12 -5.94 -4.54 10.01
CA PHE A 12 -5.05 -4.52 8.83
C PHE A 12 -4.11 -3.32 8.93
N ASN A 13 -3.08 -3.45 9.76
CA ASN A 13 -1.99 -2.49 9.83
C ASN A 13 -1.25 -2.46 8.49
N ASP A 14 -0.73 -1.30 8.09
CA ASP A 14 -0.01 -1.07 6.83
C ASP A 14 1.06 -2.12 6.55
N ARG A 15 1.75 -2.58 7.60
CA ARG A 15 2.73 -3.67 7.50
C ARG A 15 2.15 -4.93 6.89
N TYR A 16 0.94 -5.31 7.26
CA TYR A 16 0.28 -6.52 6.76
C TYR A 16 -0.09 -6.38 5.28
N ILE A 17 -0.54 -5.19 4.86
CA ILE A 17 -0.83 -4.88 3.46
C ILE A 17 0.45 -4.95 2.63
N VAL A 18 1.56 -4.40 3.15
CA VAL A 18 2.89 -4.52 2.51
C VAL A 18 3.33 -5.98 2.42
N GLN A 19 3.13 -6.80 3.45
CA GLN A 19 3.48 -8.23 3.41
C GLN A 19 2.67 -9.00 2.36
N ILE A 20 1.37 -8.76 2.23
CA ILE A 20 0.56 -9.35 1.17
C ILE A 20 1.07 -8.91 -0.21
N ALA A 21 1.34 -7.61 -0.37
CA ALA A 21 1.83 -7.06 -1.62
C ALA A 21 3.15 -7.70 -2.06
N LEU A 22 4.08 -7.90 -1.10
CA LEU A 22 5.35 -8.59 -1.34
C LEU A 22 5.15 -10.08 -1.66
N LYS A 23 4.39 -10.79 -0.82
CA LYS A 23 4.18 -12.24 -0.96
C LYS A 23 3.49 -12.61 -2.27
N GLU A 24 2.55 -11.78 -2.70
CA GLU A 24 1.71 -12.05 -3.85
C GLU A 24 2.10 -11.23 -5.09
N ALA A 25 3.22 -10.51 -5.05
CA ALA A 25 3.68 -9.61 -6.11
C ALA A 25 2.60 -8.64 -6.60
N ARG A 26 1.80 -8.09 -5.66
CA ARG A 26 0.70 -7.16 -5.93
C ARG A 26 1.17 -5.71 -5.80
N ILE A 27 0.47 -4.80 -6.48
CA ILE A 27 0.68 -3.36 -6.40
C ILE A 27 -0.26 -2.79 -5.34
N ILE A 28 0.27 -1.97 -4.43
CA ILE A 28 -0.55 -1.19 -3.49
C ILE A 28 -1.03 0.08 -4.20
N ILE A 29 -2.33 0.33 -4.21
CA ILE A 29 -2.92 1.60 -4.64
C ILE A 29 -3.53 2.25 -3.41
N THR A 30 -3.02 3.42 -3.02
CA THR A 30 -3.46 4.10 -1.78
C THR A 30 -3.43 5.62 -1.91
N LYS A 31 -4.29 6.29 -1.13
CA LYS A 31 -4.26 7.75 -0.90
C LYS A 31 -3.48 8.11 0.37
N ASP A 32 -3.10 7.10 1.15
CA ASP A 32 -2.46 7.25 2.44
C ASP A 32 -0.95 7.44 2.27
N SER A 33 -0.43 8.54 2.80
CA SER A 33 1.00 8.89 2.73
C SER A 33 1.87 7.98 3.58
N ASP A 34 1.32 7.26 4.56
CA ASP A 34 2.11 6.43 5.48
C ASP A 34 2.79 5.25 4.73
N PHE A 35 2.22 4.83 3.59
CA PHE A 35 2.83 3.84 2.70
C PHE A 35 4.00 4.38 1.87
N LEU A 36 3.98 5.68 1.53
CA LEU A 36 5.11 6.35 0.88
C LEU A 36 6.29 6.40 1.86
N ASP A 37 6.05 6.74 3.12
CA ASP A 37 7.10 6.74 4.15
C ASP A 37 7.68 5.35 4.37
N HIS A 38 6.83 4.31 4.38
CA HIS A 38 7.30 2.93 4.45
C HIS A 38 8.16 2.55 3.23
N PHE A 39 7.75 2.96 2.02
CA PHE A 39 8.53 2.73 0.80
C PHE A 39 9.89 3.44 0.86
N LEU A 40 9.92 4.72 1.23
CA LEU A 40 11.16 5.51 1.30
C LEU A 40 12.13 4.98 2.36
N THR A 41 11.62 4.46 3.48
CA THR A 41 12.44 3.98 4.60
C THR A 41 12.88 2.52 4.47
N LYS A 42 12.10 1.67 3.80
CA LYS A 42 12.34 0.22 3.71
C LYS A 42 12.60 -0.29 2.29
N GLY A 43 12.44 0.54 1.27
CA GLY A 43 12.53 0.14 -0.14
C GLY A 43 11.44 -0.86 -0.56
N ALA A 44 10.36 -0.95 0.22
CA ALA A 44 9.30 -1.95 0.04
C ALA A 44 7.91 -1.34 0.24
N PRO A 45 6.92 -1.72 -0.57
CA PRO A 45 6.97 -2.73 -1.65
C PRO A 45 7.55 -2.20 -2.97
N HIS A 46 8.04 -3.08 -3.85
CA HIS A 46 8.73 -2.69 -5.11
C HIS A 46 7.90 -1.86 -6.09
N LYS A 47 6.57 -1.90 -5.99
CA LYS A 47 5.67 -1.10 -6.84
C LYS A 47 4.50 -0.63 -6.01
N PHE A 48 4.31 0.68 -5.94
CA PHE A 48 3.13 1.26 -5.32
C PHE A 48 2.63 2.47 -6.11
N CYS A 49 1.35 2.77 -5.91
CA CYS A 49 0.61 3.75 -6.67
C CYS A 49 -0.04 4.73 -5.69
N PHE A 50 0.48 5.95 -5.65
CA PHE A 50 -0.03 6.99 -4.78
C PHE A 50 -1.07 7.81 -5.52
N LEU A 51 -2.27 7.89 -4.95
CA LEU A 51 -3.36 8.67 -5.51
C LEU A 51 -3.46 9.98 -4.73
N ASN A 52 -2.98 11.05 -5.34
CA ASN A 52 -3.20 12.39 -4.80
C ASN A 52 -4.56 12.92 -5.32
N SER A 53 -5.07 14.03 -4.78
CA SER A 53 -6.44 14.51 -5.01
C SER A 53 -6.83 14.71 -6.48
N ALA A 54 -5.89 14.73 -7.42
CA ALA A 54 -6.15 14.90 -8.85
C ALA A 54 -5.41 13.91 -9.77
N THR A 55 -4.35 13.24 -9.30
CA THR A 55 -3.42 12.48 -10.15
C THR A 55 -3.01 11.16 -9.52
N LEU A 56 -2.88 10.13 -10.35
CA LEU A 56 -2.29 8.85 -9.98
C LEU A 56 -0.79 8.86 -10.31
N THR A 57 0.07 8.63 -9.31
CA THR A 57 1.53 8.54 -9.51
C THR A 57 2.01 7.12 -9.22
N MET A 58 2.63 6.49 -10.21
CA MET A 58 3.30 5.19 -10.06
C MET A 58 4.74 5.39 -9.63
N LEU A 59 5.17 4.71 -8.57
CA LEU A 59 6.54 4.69 -8.09
C LEU A 59 7.06 3.24 -8.15
N SER A 60 8.24 3.07 -8.77
CA SER A 60 8.90 1.78 -9.05
C SER A 60 10.39 1.88 -8.89
#